data_AF-A0A1Q3E169-F1
#
_entry.id   AF-A0A1Q3E169-F1
#
_cell.length_a   1.000
_cell.length_b   1.000
_cell.length_c   1.000
_cell.angle_alpha   90.00
_cell.angle_beta   90.00
_cell.angle_gamma   90.00
#
_symmetry.space_group_name_H-M   'P 1'
#
loop_
_entity.id
_entity.type
_entity.pdbx_description
1 polymer ?
#
loop_
_entity_poly.entity_id
_entity_poly.type
_entity_poly.pdbx_seq_one_letter_code
_entity_poly.pdbx_strand_id
1 'polypeptide(L)'
;MDALRISDSYMVAMKRVKGSTGEENIASFFSNEEHNTNPRNRCIRVLEVLPIPGNDDEKIIVMPWLRKVMDPRFRTIGEAVQFFQEIIQGLQYMHENNVAHRRVTVSWNTFGF
;
A
#
# COMPACT_ATOMS: atom_id res chain seq x y z
N MET A 1 10.36 -5.04 5.07
CA MET A 1 10.93 -5.08 6.43
C MET A 1 10.13 -4.13 7.29
N ASP A 2 9.89 -4.45 8.56
CA ASP A 2 9.39 -3.49 9.54
C ASP A 2 10.51 -2.57 10.04
N ALA A 3 10.14 -1.37 10.48
CA ALA A 3 11.04 -0.43 11.14
C ALA A 3 10.26 0.50 12.08
N LEU A 4 10.99 1.09 13.03
CA LEU A 4 10.49 2.14 13.90
C LEU A 4 11.05 3.49 13.41
N ARG A 5 10.18 4.42 13.04
CA ARG A 5 10.61 5.77 12.65
C ARG A 5 11.04 6.54 13.90
N ILE A 6 12.30 7.00 13.93
CA ILE A 6 12.91 7.62 15.11
C ILE A 6 12.22 8.94 15.49
N SER A 7 11.76 9.72 14.51
CA SER A 7 11.19 11.06 14.76
C SER A 7 9.90 11.05 15.60
N ASP A 8 9.13 9.96 15.56
CA ASP A 8 7.81 9.88 16.21
C ASP A 8 7.45 8.50 16.77
N SER A 9 8.40 7.55 16.75
CA SER A 9 8.19 6.17 17.16
C SER A 9 7.05 5.46 16.42
N TYR A 10 6.75 5.87 15.18
CA TYR A 10 5.73 5.22 14.37
C TYR A 10 6.27 3.98 13.66
N MET A 11 5.54 2.86 13.76
CA MET A 11 5.90 1.61 13.07
C MET A 11 5.58 1.72 11.57
N VAL A 12 6.57 1.42 10.74
CA VAL A 12 6.48 1.50 9.27
C VAL A 12 6.95 0.20 8.62
N ALA A 13 6.46 -0.05 7.40
CA ALA A 13 7.01 -1.04 6.50
C ALA A 13 7.91 -0.35 5.47
N MET A 14 9.07 -0.95 5.21
CA MET A 14 9.99 -0.56 4.15
C MET A 14 10.02 -1.64 3.07
N LYS A 15 9.70 -1.26 1.83
CA LYS A 15 9.74 -2.13 0.65
C LYS A 15 10.73 -1.58 -0.36
N ARG A 16 11.70 -2.41 -0.75
CA ARG A 16 12.61 -2.10 -1.85
C ARG A 16 11.90 -2.37 -3.17
N VAL A 17 11.97 -1.42 -4.09
CA VAL A 17 11.31 -1.46 -5.41
C VAL A 17 12.32 -1.07 -6.49
N LYS A 18 12.11 -1.59 -7.71
CA LYS A 18 12.92 -1.25 -8.88
C LYS A 18 12.22 -0.17 -9.68
N GLY A 19 12.97 0.81 -10.20
CA GLY A 19 12.44 1.89 -11.03
C GLY A 19 11.80 1.35 -12.31
N SER A 20 12.41 0.31 -12.89
CA SER A 20 11.90 -0.38 -14.09
C SER A 20 10.50 -0.99 -13.95
N THR A 21 9.97 -1.24 -12.74
CA THR A 21 8.61 -1.76 -12.56
C THR A 21 7.54 -0.68 -12.57
N GLY A 22 7.91 0.59 -12.37
CA GLY A 22 6.97 1.70 -12.23
C GLY A 22 6.12 1.65 -10.95
N GLU A 23 6.42 0.71 -10.04
CA GLU A 23 5.65 0.50 -8.80
C GLU A 23 5.65 1.73 -7.90
N GLU A 24 6.80 2.40 -7.78
CA GLU A 24 6.92 3.65 -7.03
C GLU A 24 6.04 4.75 -7.63
N ASN A 25 6.04 4.91 -8.96
CA ASN A 25 5.22 5.93 -9.61
C ASN A 25 3.73 5.72 -9.33
N ILE A 26 3.26 4.46 -9.38
CA ILE A 26 1.86 4.13 -9.11
C ILE A 26 1.52 4.34 -7.63
N ALA A 27 2.38 3.89 -6.72
CA ALA A 27 2.17 4.05 -5.28
C ALA A 27 2.18 5.54 -4.88
N SER A 28 3.13 6.32 -5.42
CA SER A 28 3.22 7.77 -5.24
C SER A 28 2.02 8.50 -5.84
N PHE A 29 1.52 8.06 -7.01
CA PHE A 29 0.31 8.59 -7.63
C PHE A 29 -0.89 8.49 -6.67
N PHE A 30 -1.19 7.30 -6.14
CA PHE A 30 -2.29 7.13 -5.17
C PHE A 30 -2.04 7.77 -3.79
N SER A 31 -0.86 8.33 -3.55
CA SER A 31 -0.49 8.98 -2.28
C SER A 31 -0.39 10.50 -2.38
N ASN A 32 -0.58 11.07 -3.58
CA ASN A 32 -0.57 12.52 -3.77
C ASN A 32 -1.77 13.19 -3.08
N GLU A 33 -1.77 14.51 -2.98
CA GLU A 33 -2.80 15.26 -2.25
C GLU A 33 -4.24 15.00 -2.74
N GLU A 34 -4.43 14.90 -4.06
CA GLU A 34 -5.73 14.64 -4.69
C GLU A 34 -6.30 13.27 -4.30
N HIS A 35 -5.50 12.21 -4.39
CA HIS A 35 -5.94 10.86 -4.09
C HIS A 35 -5.96 10.56 -2.60
N ASN A 36 -5.05 11.14 -1.83
CA ASN A 36 -4.87 10.84 -0.41
C ASN A 36 -5.98 11.43 0.48
N THR A 37 -6.64 12.48 0.01
CA THR A 37 -7.81 13.09 0.68
C THR A 37 -9.13 12.46 0.23
N ASN A 38 -9.12 11.65 -0.83
CA ASN A 38 -10.32 11.02 -1.35
C ASN A 38 -10.71 9.77 -0.54
N PRO A 39 -11.89 9.73 0.08
CA PRO A 39 -12.29 8.62 0.95
C PRO A 39 -12.51 7.29 0.20
N ARG A 40 -12.62 7.31 -1.14
CA ARG A 40 -12.73 6.10 -1.97
C ARG A 40 -11.38 5.45 -2.24
N ASN A 41 -10.27 6.16 -2.01
CA ASN A 41 -8.95 5.61 -2.15
C ASN A 41 -8.61 4.67 -0.98
N ARG A 42 -8.60 3.37 -1.25
CA ARG A 42 -8.20 2.33 -0.28
C ARG A 42 -6.77 1.84 -0.50
N CYS A 43 -5.98 2.51 -1.35
CA CYS A 43 -4.58 2.17 -1.55
C CYS A 43 -3.77 2.50 -0.30
N ILE A 44 -2.73 1.71 -0.03
CA ILE A 44 -1.78 2.03 1.03
C ILE A 44 -1.02 3.29 0.63
N ARG A 45 -1.03 4.30 1.51
CA ARG A 45 -0.24 5.51 1.28
C ARG A 45 1.25 5.26 1.44
N VAL A 46 2.02 5.87 0.55
CA VAL A 46 3.44 6.10 0.69
C VAL A 46 3.64 7.26 1.67
N LEU A 47 4.42 7.00 2.73
CA LEU A 47 4.82 8.01 3.70
C LEU A 47 6.09 8.73 3.25
N GLU A 48 7.02 8.00 2.64
CA GLU A 48 8.32 8.51 2.21
C GLU A 48 8.92 7.59 1.14
N VAL A 49 9.73 8.15 0.25
CA VAL A 49 10.54 7.40 -0.74
C VAL A 49 12.00 7.73 -0.50
N LEU A 50 12.79 6.71 -0.13
CA LEU A 50 14.20 6.84 0.19
C LEU A 50 15.07 6.33 -0.97
N PRO A 51 16.06 7.10 -1.46
CA PRO A 51 17.02 6.61 -2.43
C PRO A 51 17.97 5.59 -1.80
N ILE A 52 18.53 4.69 -2.61
CA ILE A 52 19.56 3.74 -2.17
C ILE A 52 20.94 4.25 -2.62
N PRO A 53 21.87 4.56 -1.70
CA PRO A 53 23.20 5.02 -2.09
C PRO A 53 23.91 4.03 -3.02
N GLY A 54 24.36 4.50 -4.18
CA GLY A 54 25.04 3.69 -5.18
C GLY A 54 24.12 2.84 -6.06
N ASN A 55 22.79 2.99 -5.98
CA ASN A 55 21.84 2.34 -6.88
C ASN A 55 20.66 3.27 -7.22
N ASP A 56 20.72 3.89 -8.39
CA ASP A 56 19.66 4.80 -8.87
C ASP A 56 18.44 4.06 -9.44
N ASP A 57 18.55 2.75 -9.75
CA ASP A 57 17.43 1.93 -10.23
C ASP A 57 16.59 1.37 -9.07
N GLU A 58 17.01 1.51 -7.81
CA GLU A 58 16.24 1.00 -6.68
C GLU A 58 15.92 2.08 -5.66
N LYS A 59 14.69 2.04 -5.16
CA LYS A 59 14.21 2.93 -4.10
C LYS A 59 13.61 2.10 -2.97
N ILE A 60 13.51 2.70 -1.80
CA ILE A 60 12.78 2.14 -0.67
C ILE A 60 11.51 2.98 -0.47
N ILE A 61 10.35 2.35 -0.61
CA ILE A 61 9.07 2.94 -0.26
C ILE A 61 8.81 2.65 1.23
N VAL A 62 8.56 3.71 1.99
CA VAL A 62 8.12 3.66 3.38
C VAL A 62 6.61 3.81 3.42
N MET A 63 5.92 2.89 4.08
CA MET A 63 4.46 2.85 4.18
C MET A 63 4.02 2.46 5.61
N PRO A 64 2.77 2.65 6.01
CA PRO A 64 2.29 2.21 7.32
C PRO A 64 2.51 0.71 7.54
N TRP A 65 2.90 0.31 8.76
CA TRP A 65 2.97 -1.10 9.14
C TRP A 65 1.56 -1.64 9.38
N LEU A 66 1.04 -2.40 8.42
CA LEU A 66 -0.30 -2.98 8.50
C LEU A 66 -0.33 -4.29 9.30
N ARG A 67 -1.50 -4.86 9.52
CA ARG A 67 -1.63 -6.17 10.13
C ARG A 67 -1.75 -7.25 9.04
N LYS A 68 -1.33 -8.47 9.36
CA LYS A 68 -1.69 -9.67 8.58
C LYS A 68 -3.19 -9.76 8.45
N VAL A 69 -3.69 -9.99 7.23
CA VAL A 69 -5.15 -10.09 6.97
C VAL A 69 -5.84 -11.13 7.85
N MET A 70 -5.20 -12.28 8.06
CA MET A 70 -5.81 -13.42 8.77
C MET A 70 -5.39 -13.51 10.24
N ASP A 71 -4.84 -12.44 10.81
CA ASP A 71 -4.40 -12.40 12.20
C ASP A 71 -4.87 -11.10 12.89
N PRO A 72 -5.84 -11.15 13.81
CA PRO A 72 -6.63 -12.33 14.14
C PRO A 72 -7.51 -12.73 12.96
N ARG A 73 -7.91 -14.01 12.91
CA ARG A 73 -8.87 -14.48 11.91
C ARG A 73 -10.21 -13.74 12.06
N PHE A 74 -10.95 -13.61 10.96
CA PHE A 74 -12.34 -13.16 10.99
C PHE A 74 -13.15 -14.03 11.97
N ARG A 75 -13.82 -13.37 12.92
CA ARG A 75 -14.71 -13.96 13.92
C ARG A 75 -16.15 -14.00 13.41
N THR A 76 -16.51 -13.11 12.49
CA THR A 76 -17.85 -13.04 11.91
C THR A 76 -17.84 -13.00 10.39
N ILE A 77 -18.95 -13.41 9.78
CA ILE A 77 -19.18 -13.22 8.33
C ILE A 77 -19.17 -11.73 7.98
N GLY A 78 -19.67 -10.87 8.88
CA GLY A 78 -19.68 -9.42 8.69
C GLY A 78 -18.28 -8.83 8.50
N GLU A 79 -17.29 -9.26 9.29
CA GLU A 79 -15.90 -8.82 9.14
C GLU A 79 -15.30 -9.25 7.79
N ALA A 80 -15.60 -10.47 7.34
CA ALA A 80 -15.15 -10.95 6.04
C ALA A 80 -15.81 -10.17 4.88
N VAL A 81 -17.12 -9.94 4.97
CA VAL A 81 -17.87 -9.15 3.96
C VAL A 81 -17.33 -7.72 3.91
N GLN A 82 -17.10 -7.08 5.06
CA GLN A 82 -16.52 -5.74 5.12
C GLN A 82 -15.13 -5.71 4.48
N PHE A 83 -14.27 -6.69 4.79
CA PHE A 83 -12.95 -6.79 4.18
C PHE A 83 -13.01 -6.88 2.64
N PHE A 84 -13.88 -7.71 2.07
CA PHE A 84 -14.04 -7.80 0.62
C PHE A 84 -14.62 -6.53 0.01
N GLN A 85 -15.57 -5.87 0.69
CA GLN A 85 -16.11 -4.58 0.24
C GLN A 85 -15.00 -3.52 0.13
N GLU A 86 -14.10 -3.45 1.11
CA GLU A 86 -12.97 -2.53 1.11
C GLU A 86 -11.99 -2.83 -0.05
N ILE A 87 -11.70 -4.11 -0.32
CA ILE A 87 -10.89 -4.51 -1.49
C ILE A 87 -11.54 -4.07 -2.79
N ILE A 88 -12.83 -4.37 -2.98
CA ILE A 88 -13.53 -4.09 -4.22
C ILE A 88 -13.63 -2.56 -4.45
N GLN A 89 -13.88 -1.79 -3.39
CA GLN A 89 -13.85 -0.32 -3.46
C GLN A 89 -12.48 0.21 -3.90
N GLY A 90 -11.39 -0.31 -3.33
CA GLY A 90 -10.04 0.04 -3.73
C GLY A 90 -9.76 -0.28 -5.20
N LEU A 91 -10.15 -1.47 -5.66
CA LEU A 91 -9.98 -1.87 -7.06
C LEU A 91 -10.80 -1.01 -8.02
N GLN A 92 -12.04 -0.71 -7.67
CA GLN A 92 -12.87 0.20 -8.46
C GLN A 92 -12.20 1.57 -8.58
N TYR A 93 -11.68 2.10 -7.48
CA TYR A 93 -10.97 3.38 -7.48
C TYR A 93 -9.71 3.35 -8.36
N MET A 94 -8.93 2.28 -8.31
CA MET A 94 -7.77 2.12 -9.21
C MET A 94 -8.21 2.10 -10.68
N HIS A 95 -9.27 1.37 -11.01
CA HIS A 95 -9.80 1.27 -12.38
C HIS A 95 -10.36 2.60 -12.89
N GLU A 96 -11.03 3.38 -12.05
CA GLU A 96 -11.49 4.74 -12.39
C GLU A 96 -10.31 5.66 -12.73
N ASN A 97 -9.13 5.40 -12.17
CA ASN A 97 -7.88 6.09 -12.46
C ASN A 97 -7.01 5.37 -13.52
N ASN A 98 -7.59 4.45 -14.30
CA ASN A 98 -6.92 3.69 -15.36
C ASN A 98 -5.72 2.84 -14.91
N VAL A 99 -5.69 2.43 -13.64
CA VAL A 99 -4.67 1.52 -13.09
C VAL A 99 -5.29 0.16 -12.79
N ALA A 100 -4.67 -0.91 -13.30
CA ALA A 100 -5.04 -2.28 -12.95
C ALA A 100 -4.03 -2.88 -11.97
N HIS A 101 -4.49 -3.41 -10.84
CA HIS A 101 -3.61 -4.05 -9.85
C HIS A 101 -2.96 -5.35 -10.39
N ARG A 102 -3.63 -6.06 -11.29
CA ARG A 102 -3.18 -7.30 -11.97
C ARG A 102 -2.89 -8.53 -11.09
N ARG A 103 -2.71 -8.36 -9.78
CA ARG A 103 -2.43 -9.46 -8.84
C ARG A 103 -3.01 -9.17 -7.45
N VAL A 104 -4.31 -9.38 -7.32
CA VAL A 104 -4.99 -9.31 -6.03
C VAL A 104 -4.85 -10.65 -5.32
N THR A 105 -4.18 -10.66 -4.17
CA THR A 105 -4.04 -11.85 -3.34
C THR A 105 -4.24 -11.50 -1.88
N VAL A 106 -4.86 -12.39 -1.12
CA VAL A 106 -5.08 -12.21 0.33
C VAL A 106 -3.78 -12.54 1.07
N SER A 107 -2.86 -11.58 1.08
CA SER A 107 -1.56 -11.65 1.75
C SER A 107 -1.23 -10.29 2.41
N TRP A 108 -0.04 -10.14 2.99
CA TRP A 108 0.42 -8.84 3.51
C TRP A 108 0.35 -7.69 2.49
N ASN A 109 0.35 -8.00 1.18
CA ASN A 109 0.27 -7.04 0.08
C ASN A 109 -1.15 -6.78 -0.43
N THR A 110 -2.22 -7.12 0.30
CA THR A 110 -3.60 -7.05 -0.23
C THR A 110 -3.99 -5.66 -0.79
N PHE A 111 -3.36 -4.58 -0.32
CA PHE A 111 -3.56 -3.22 -0.83
C PHE A 111 -2.25 -2.52 -1.26
N GLY A 112 -1.14 -3.25 -1.29
CA GLY A 112 0.17 -2.72 -1.70
C GLY A 112 0.47 -3.11 -3.14
N PHE A 113 0.87 -2.13 -3.95
CA PHE A 113 1.51 -2.38 -5.24
C PHE A 113 2.86 -3.09 -5.01
#